data_AF-A0A0N7F4D1-F1
#
_entry.id   AF-A0A0N7F4D1-F1
#
_cell.length_a   1.000
_cell.length_b   1.000
_cell.length_c   1.000
_cell.angle_alpha   90.00
_cell.angle_beta   90.00
_cell.angle_gamma   90.00
#
_symmetry.space_group_name_H-M   'P 1'
#
loop_
_entity.id
_entity.type
_entity.pdbx_description
1 polymer ?
#
loop_
_entity_poly.entity_id
_entity_poly.type
_entity_poly.pdbx_seq_one_letter_code
_entity_poly.pdbx_strand_id
1 'polypeptide(L)'
;MRMKINGPGWQRGVLAGDKARLLALVGTGDEKMDPDQVILMTQYKPTTDDLSLGELRELKDILARGSDPYAPRRDVATIADEIVKRSDPRWIEEQAQKLKARAEAQQATEQRLLAKGLELLGGRGTTWAERKDCVEEWWRGVETRQAAETWAAAFTGNRMTGRQIGSSSVMGGSFGIRNKAHRADRSWDRQIKLDRGKDGIAERMNPDNFDDPKTGASKKNEKGLHDLSATLLDGTGDSVSIVAQLKPYKDSIVLFMPVPTEADAQVFAAVMQLTSPDAKRRREISSRFTGIRLAQGSDMHTTLLDISAAKTDPPKVRYGVSGRAQRAKGEAEVMCDELDLRARRTNALQHSVILGAGAMQKVNEIVMVYRAHKSASFPLFAKWDDQAKRFAILDKKTWRPNGKYISDNGTLSA
;
A
#
# COMPACT_ATOMS: atom_id res chain seq x y z
N MET A 1 28.16 10.48 -1.42
CA MET A 1 27.08 11.28 -0.81
C MET A 1 25.91 11.21 -1.78
N ARG A 2 24.67 10.94 -1.35
CA ARG A 2 23.53 10.82 -2.27
C ARG A 2 23.11 12.23 -2.72
N MET A 3 23.08 12.50 -4.02
CA MET A 3 22.66 13.81 -4.53
C MET A 3 21.15 13.80 -4.81
N LYS A 4 20.42 14.82 -4.35
CA LYS A 4 19.02 15.03 -4.73
C LYS A 4 18.96 15.50 -6.19
N ILE A 5 18.04 14.94 -6.96
CA ILE A 5 17.82 15.36 -8.34
C ILE A 5 17.00 16.66 -8.36
N ASN A 6 17.54 17.71 -9.00
CA ASN A 6 16.87 18.99 -9.19
C ASN A 6 16.28 19.09 -10.60
N GLY A 7 15.32 18.21 -10.92
CA GLY A 7 14.73 18.10 -12.27
C GLY A 7 14.33 19.44 -12.89
N PRO A 8 13.47 20.26 -12.24
CA PRO A 8 13.06 21.56 -12.77
C PRO A 8 14.21 22.58 -12.89
N GLY A 9 15.18 22.56 -11.98
CA GLY A 9 16.37 23.40 -12.06
C GLY A 9 17.23 23.04 -13.26
N TRP A 10 17.57 21.76 -13.39
CA TRP A 10 18.40 21.24 -14.48
C TRP A 10 17.76 21.45 -15.85
N GLN A 11 16.44 21.26 -15.98
CA GLN A 11 15.71 21.54 -17.22
C GLN A 11 15.87 22.98 -17.73
N ARG A 12 16.02 23.94 -16.81
CA ARG A 12 16.25 25.35 -17.18
C ARG A 12 17.68 25.62 -17.61
N GLY A 13 18.64 24.81 -17.15
CA GLY A 13 20.07 24.98 -17.43
C GLY A 13 20.63 24.17 -18.60
N VAL A 14 19.95 23.12 -19.03
CA VAL A 14 20.43 22.31 -20.17
C VAL A 14 20.03 22.91 -21.52
N LEU A 15 20.81 22.58 -22.55
CA LEU A 15 20.53 22.94 -23.94
C LEU A 15 19.16 22.41 -24.39
N ALA A 16 18.48 23.12 -25.29
CA ALA A 16 17.13 22.75 -25.74
C ALA A 16 17.06 21.32 -26.30
N GLY A 17 18.08 20.88 -27.05
CA GLY A 17 18.16 19.52 -27.61
C GLY A 17 18.36 18.41 -26.57
N ASP A 18 18.91 18.74 -25.39
CA ASP A 18 19.18 17.77 -24.32
C ASP A 18 17.99 17.58 -23.37
N LYS A 19 16.99 18.47 -23.39
CA LYS A 19 15.86 18.47 -22.44
C LYS A 19 15.07 17.16 -22.44
N ALA A 20 14.74 16.64 -23.62
CA ALA A 20 13.98 15.40 -23.75
C ALA A 20 14.76 14.20 -23.18
N ARG A 21 16.09 14.18 -23.39
CA ARG A 21 16.94 13.11 -22.89
C ARG A 21 17.16 13.21 -21.38
N LEU A 22 17.37 14.42 -20.86
CA LEU A 22 17.40 14.68 -19.41
C LEU A 22 16.13 14.13 -18.76
N LEU A 23 14.96 14.48 -19.31
CA LEU A 23 13.66 14.00 -18.83
C LEU A 23 13.55 12.47 -18.85
N ALA A 24 14.03 11.83 -19.91
CA ALA A 24 14.03 10.37 -20.00
C ALA A 24 14.92 9.71 -18.94
N LEU A 25 16.04 10.34 -18.56
CA LEU A 25 16.97 9.83 -17.54
C LEU A 25 16.44 10.01 -16.11
N VAL A 26 15.96 11.21 -15.80
CA VAL A 26 15.64 11.60 -14.41
C VAL A 26 14.15 11.56 -14.07
N GLY A 27 13.27 11.43 -15.07
CA GLY A 27 11.84 11.24 -14.87
C GLY A 27 11.50 9.83 -14.38
N THR A 28 10.42 9.68 -13.63
CA THR A 28 9.89 8.35 -13.25
C THR A 28 8.93 7.78 -14.30
N GLY A 29 8.52 8.60 -15.27
CA GLY A 29 7.41 8.32 -16.20
C GLY A 29 6.02 8.59 -15.63
N ASP A 30 5.94 8.93 -14.34
CA ASP A 30 4.70 9.32 -13.69
C ASP A 30 4.48 10.84 -13.76
N GLU A 31 3.23 11.26 -13.69
CA GLU A 31 2.82 12.67 -13.62
C GLU A 31 1.91 12.86 -12.41
N LYS A 32 2.00 14.04 -11.78
CA LYS A 32 1.10 14.44 -10.70
C LYS A 32 0.47 15.77 -11.07
N MET A 33 -0.84 15.89 -10.85
CA MET A 33 -1.52 17.17 -10.98
C MET A 33 -1.04 18.12 -9.88
N ASP A 34 -0.52 19.27 -10.30
CA ASP A 34 -0.30 20.41 -9.42
C ASP A 34 -1.69 20.95 -9.03
N PRO A 35 -2.07 20.91 -7.74
CA PRO A 35 -3.39 21.34 -7.31
C PRO A 35 -3.60 22.85 -7.46
N ASP A 36 -2.52 23.63 -7.47
CA ASP A 36 -2.57 25.09 -7.53
C ASP A 36 -2.57 25.60 -8.98
N GLN A 37 -1.85 24.89 -9.86
CA GLN A 37 -1.69 25.28 -11.26
C GLN A 37 -2.58 24.50 -12.24
N VAL A 38 -3.21 23.41 -11.79
CA VAL A 38 -4.07 22.54 -12.63
C VAL A 38 -3.29 21.98 -13.85
N ILE A 39 -1.96 21.85 -13.73
CA ILE A 39 -1.09 21.26 -14.76
C ILE A 39 -0.56 19.90 -14.30
N LEU A 40 -0.28 19.01 -15.25
CA LEU A 40 0.42 17.76 -14.97
C LEU A 40 1.93 18.03 -14.88
N MET A 41 2.53 17.70 -13.75
CA MET A 41 3.96 17.80 -13.51
C MET A 41 4.62 16.42 -13.56
N THR A 42 5.64 16.28 -14.40
CA THR A 42 6.52 15.11 -14.40
C THR A 42 7.10 14.88 -13.01
N GLN A 43 7.02 13.64 -12.55
CA GLN A 43 7.69 13.22 -11.33
C GLN A 43 9.13 12.81 -11.65
N TYR A 44 10.05 13.25 -10.79
CA TYR A 44 11.47 12.97 -10.92
C TYR A 44 11.90 11.91 -9.90
N LYS A 45 12.89 11.11 -10.29
CA LYS A 45 13.65 10.27 -9.36
C LYS A 45 14.15 11.16 -8.21
N PRO A 46 14.05 10.73 -6.94
CA PRO A 46 14.40 11.57 -5.80
C PRO A 46 15.92 11.81 -5.70
N THR A 47 16.73 10.82 -6.08
CA THR A 47 18.18 10.88 -5.95
C THR A 47 18.90 10.19 -7.10
N THR A 48 20.20 10.46 -7.23
CA THR A 48 21.08 9.81 -8.21
C THR A 48 21.30 8.31 -7.96
N ASP A 49 20.95 7.77 -6.78
CA ASP A 49 20.95 6.32 -6.50
C ASP A 49 19.98 5.54 -7.40
N ASP A 50 18.98 6.22 -7.97
CA ASP A 50 18.00 5.62 -8.88
C ASP A 50 18.47 5.60 -10.35
N LEU A 51 19.74 5.96 -10.61
CA LEU A 51 20.38 5.95 -11.92
C LEU A 51 21.46 4.86 -11.98
N SER A 52 21.46 4.08 -13.06
CA SER A 52 22.57 3.22 -13.40
C SER A 52 23.85 4.04 -13.64
N LEU A 53 25.00 3.38 -13.57
CA LEU A 53 26.29 4.03 -13.85
C LEU A 53 26.35 4.64 -15.26
N GLY A 54 25.71 3.99 -16.24
CA GLY A 54 25.57 4.52 -17.60
C GLY A 54 24.72 5.79 -17.64
N GLU A 55 23.54 5.76 -17.02
CA GLU A 55 22.65 6.93 -16.92
C GLU A 55 23.31 8.10 -16.18
N LEU A 56 24.14 7.84 -15.15
CA LEU A 56 24.89 8.88 -14.43
C LEU A 56 25.94 9.56 -15.30
N ARG A 57 26.70 8.78 -16.08
CA ARG A 57 27.70 9.32 -17.01
C ARG A 57 27.02 10.21 -18.04
N GLU A 58 25.92 9.74 -18.60
CA GLU A 58 25.14 10.52 -19.56
C GLU A 58 24.54 11.78 -18.94
N LEU A 59 23.99 11.69 -17.74
CA LEU A 59 23.48 12.84 -16.99
C LEU A 59 24.57 13.89 -16.76
N LYS A 60 25.77 13.46 -16.36
CA LYS A 60 26.93 14.35 -16.17
C LYS A 60 27.23 15.11 -17.47
N ASP A 61 27.30 14.40 -18.60
CA ASP A 61 27.65 14.99 -19.88
C ASP A 61 26.58 16.00 -20.35
N ILE A 62 25.31 15.68 -20.16
CA ILE A 62 24.19 16.61 -20.43
C ILE A 62 24.31 17.88 -19.58
N LEU A 63 24.55 17.74 -18.28
CA LEU A 63 24.63 18.89 -17.37
C LEU A 63 25.90 19.73 -17.62
N ALA A 64 27.02 19.11 -18.01
CA ALA A 64 28.26 19.83 -18.30
C ALA A 64 28.18 20.71 -19.57
N ARG A 65 27.30 20.37 -20.51
CA ARG A 65 27.03 21.18 -21.72
C ARG A 65 26.07 22.35 -21.47
N GLY A 66 25.38 22.36 -20.34
CA GLY A 66 24.42 23.39 -19.98
C GLY A 66 25.05 24.76 -19.70
N SER A 67 24.21 25.79 -19.61
CA SER A 67 24.61 27.14 -19.24
C SER A 67 24.38 27.44 -17.75
N ASP A 68 25.38 28.07 -17.14
CA ASP A 68 25.32 28.71 -15.82
C ASP A 68 24.24 29.82 -15.83
N PRO A 69 23.40 30.01 -14.78
CA PRO A 69 23.51 29.49 -13.40
C PRO A 69 22.63 28.29 -13.04
N TYR A 70 21.93 27.70 -14.01
CA TYR A 70 20.88 26.73 -13.71
C TYR A 70 21.34 25.26 -13.73
N ALA A 71 22.50 24.97 -14.33
CA ALA A 71 23.22 23.70 -14.17
C ALA A 71 24.43 23.92 -13.24
N PRO A 72 24.30 23.70 -11.92
CA PRO A 72 25.36 24.07 -10.99
C PRO A 72 26.62 23.24 -11.27
N ARG A 73 27.76 23.90 -11.49
CA ARG A 73 29.07 23.22 -11.59
C ARG A 73 29.33 22.25 -10.42
N ARG A 74 28.76 22.57 -9.25
CA ARG A 74 28.75 21.73 -8.04
C ARG A 74 28.04 20.39 -8.25
N ASP A 75 26.92 20.36 -8.94
CA ASP A 75 26.15 19.13 -9.19
C ASP A 75 26.95 18.23 -10.15
N VAL A 76 27.55 18.80 -11.19
CA VAL A 76 28.43 18.08 -12.14
C VAL A 76 29.62 17.44 -11.42
N ALA A 77 30.28 18.19 -10.51
CA ALA A 77 31.37 17.67 -9.70
C ALA A 77 30.91 16.55 -8.75
N THR A 78 29.76 16.73 -8.10
CA THR A 78 29.17 15.72 -7.21
C THR A 78 28.84 14.42 -7.96
N ILE A 79 28.27 14.53 -9.17
CA ILE A 79 28.00 13.36 -10.04
C ILE A 79 29.33 12.70 -10.47
N ALA A 80 30.37 13.47 -10.77
CA ALA A 80 31.68 12.92 -11.13
C ALA A 80 32.28 12.08 -9.99
N ASP A 81 32.25 12.58 -8.75
CA ASP A 81 32.70 11.84 -7.56
C ASP A 81 31.88 10.57 -7.35
N GLU A 82 30.58 10.63 -7.60
CA GLU A 82 29.68 9.49 -7.51
C GLU A 82 29.99 8.43 -8.59
N ILE A 83 30.30 8.83 -9.82
CA ILE A 83 30.73 7.93 -10.89
C ILE A 83 32.03 7.22 -10.51
N VAL A 84 33.02 7.93 -9.96
CA VAL A 84 34.27 7.31 -9.49
C VAL A 84 33.96 6.26 -8.43
N LYS A 85 33.19 6.63 -7.41
CA LYS A 85 32.78 5.71 -6.34
C LYS A 85 32.04 4.49 -6.87
N ARG A 86 31.09 4.66 -7.79
CA ARG A 86 30.28 3.57 -8.36
C ARG A 86 31.01 2.73 -9.39
N SER A 87 32.16 3.19 -9.88
CA SER A 87 33.05 2.43 -10.75
C SER A 87 34.08 1.62 -9.97
N ASP A 88 34.23 1.85 -8.65
CA ASP A 88 35.13 1.09 -7.78
C ASP A 88 34.62 -0.35 -7.61
N PRO A 89 35.38 -1.37 -8.03
CA PRO A 89 35.02 -2.78 -7.86
C PRO A 89 34.67 -3.15 -6.41
N ARG A 90 35.36 -2.56 -5.41
CA ARG A 90 35.09 -2.82 -3.99
C ARG A 90 33.71 -2.32 -3.59
N TRP A 91 33.35 -1.11 -4.01
CA TRP A 91 32.04 -0.56 -3.73
C TRP A 91 30.92 -1.38 -4.39
N ILE A 92 31.14 -1.82 -5.64
CA ILE A 92 30.19 -2.69 -6.37
C ILE A 92 30.00 -4.00 -5.62
N GLU A 93 31.09 -4.65 -5.20
CA GLU A 93 31.06 -5.89 -4.43
C GLU A 93 30.31 -5.70 -3.10
N GLU A 94 30.61 -4.63 -2.36
CA GLU A 94 29.91 -4.30 -1.11
C GLU A 94 28.40 -4.10 -1.32
N GLN A 95 27.98 -3.40 -2.39
CA GLN A 95 26.55 -3.24 -2.67
C GLN A 95 25.89 -4.56 -3.05
N ALA A 96 26.57 -5.41 -3.83
CA ALA A 96 26.07 -6.74 -4.19
C ALA A 96 25.91 -7.62 -2.94
N GLN A 97 26.88 -7.60 -2.02
CA GLN A 97 26.80 -8.29 -0.74
C GLN A 97 25.64 -7.78 0.12
N LYS A 98 25.46 -6.45 0.23
CA LYS A 98 24.32 -5.87 0.97
C LYS A 98 22.97 -6.26 0.37
N LEU A 99 22.85 -6.24 -0.96
CA LEU A 99 21.62 -6.64 -1.65
C LEU A 99 21.32 -8.13 -1.42
N LYS A 100 22.35 -8.99 -1.52
CA LYS A 100 22.24 -10.43 -1.26
C LYS A 100 21.80 -10.69 0.18
N ALA A 101 22.47 -10.08 1.16
CA ALA A 101 22.11 -10.21 2.57
C ALA A 101 20.66 -9.75 2.85
N ARG A 102 20.22 -8.64 2.23
CA ARG A 102 18.82 -8.18 2.33
C ARG A 102 17.84 -9.20 1.74
N ALA A 103 18.16 -9.77 0.58
CA ALA A 103 17.32 -10.78 -0.08
C ALA A 103 17.21 -12.07 0.75
N GLU A 104 18.34 -12.54 1.30
CA GLU A 104 18.40 -13.73 2.16
C GLU A 104 17.61 -13.52 3.47
N ALA A 105 17.79 -12.38 4.13
CA ALA A 105 17.04 -12.03 5.34
C ALA A 105 15.52 -11.97 5.08
N GLN A 106 15.12 -11.38 3.96
CA GLN A 106 13.72 -11.31 3.55
C GLN A 106 13.15 -12.71 3.26
N GLN A 107 13.90 -13.55 2.53
CA GLN A 107 13.50 -14.93 2.23
C GLN A 107 13.37 -15.77 3.51
N ALA A 108 14.33 -15.67 4.43
CA ALA A 108 14.28 -16.36 5.71
C ALA A 108 13.05 -15.96 6.53
N THR A 109 12.68 -14.67 6.50
CA THR A 109 11.48 -14.16 7.17
C THR A 109 10.20 -14.73 6.56
N GLU A 110 10.08 -14.73 5.22
CA GLU A 110 8.94 -15.31 4.51
C GLU A 110 8.80 -16.82 4.79
N GLN A 111 9.90 -17.57 4.77
CA GLN A 111 9.91 -19.01 5.07
C GLN A 111 9.49 -19.28 6.52
N ARG A 112 10.02 -18.52 7.48
CA ARG A 112 9.63 -18.62 8.90
C ARG A 112 8.14 -18.39 9.10
N LEU A 113 7.57 -17.36 8.46
CA LEU A 113 6.15 -17.04 8.59
C LEU A 113 5.24 -18.03 7.88
N LEU A 114 5.65 -18.55 6.72
CA LEU A 114 4.94 -19.64 6.05
C LEU A 114 4.93 -20.90 6.93
N ALA A 115 6.08 -21.29 7.48
CA ALA A 115 6.18 -22.42 8.39
C ALA A 115 5.28 -22.22 9.63
N LYS A 116 5.29 -21.01 10.21
CA LYS A 116 4.42 -20.70 11.35
C LYS A 116 2.94 -20.76 11.00
N GLY A 117 2.53 -20.24 9.84
CA GLY A 117 1.16 -20.33 9.36
C GLY A 117 0.71 -21.78 9.12
N LEU A 118 1.58 -22.63 8.58
CA LEU A 118 1.31 -24.07 8.41
C LEU A 118 1.25 -24.82 9.74
N GLU A 119 2.08 -24.45 10.71
CA GLU A 119 2.04 -25.00 12.08
C GLU A 119 0.72 -24.64 12.76
N LEU A 120 0.33 -23.36 12.72
CA LEU A 120 -0.93 -22.86 13.30
C LEU A 120 -2.18 -23.43 12.61
N LEU A 121 -2.11 -23.70 11.31
CA LEU A 121 -3.17 -24.37 10.58
C LEU A 121 -3.38 -25.81 11.07
N GLY A 122 -2.31 -26.49 11.50
CA GLY A 122 -2.34 -27.92 11.84
C GLY A 122 -2.38 -28.84 10.62
N GLY A 123 -2.35 -30.15 10.87
CA GLY A 123 -2.26 -31.19 9.82
C GLY A 123 -0.84 -31.44 9.31
N ARG A 124 -0.69 -32.38 8.38
CA ARG A 124 0.58 -32.76 7.73
C ARG A 124 0.55 -32.45 6.23
N GLY A 125 1.73 -32.39 5.61
CA GLY A 125 1.85 -32.16 4.17
C GLY A 125 1.79 -30.69 3.73
N THR A 126 1.82 -30.45 2.43
CA THR A 126 1.84 -29.11 1.81
C THR A 126 0.76 -28.92 0.75
N THR A 127 -0.05 -29.95 0.49
CA THR A 127 -1.16 -29.88 -0.45
C THR A 127 -2.45 -29.44 0.25
N TRP A 128 -3.40 -28.94 -0.54
CA TRP A 128 -4.73 -28.63 -0.04
C TRP A 128 -5.48 -29.87 0.45
N ALA A 129 -5.37 -30.99 -0.27
CA ALA A 129 -6.08 -32.22 0.05
C ALA A 129 -5.67 -32.77 1.44
N GLU A 130 -4.38 -32.74 1.77
CA GLU A 130 -3.86 -33.22 3.06
C GLU A 130 -4.29 -32.34 4.25
N ARG A 131 -4.64 -31.07 4.00
CA ARG A 131 -5.01 -30.10 5.04
C ARG A 131 -6.44 -29.62 4.97
N LYS A 132 -7.28 -30.25 4.13
CA LYS A 132 -8.65 -29.77 3.84
C LYS A 132 -9.46 -29.55 5.11
N ASP A 133 -9.48 -30.52 6.02
CA ASP A 133 -10.27 -30.44 7.25
C ASP A 133 -9.76 -29.33 8.17
N CYS A 134 -8.43 -29.18 8.28
CA CYS A 134 -7.81 -28.09 9.02
C CYS A 134 -8.15 -26.71 8.43
N VAL A 135 -8.20 -26.58 7.10
CA VAL A 135 -8.63 -25.34 6.43
C VAL A 135 -10.08 -25.00 6.77
N GLU A 136 -10.97 -25.98 6.75
CA GLU A 136 -12.38 -25.79 7.06
C GLU A 136 -12.62 -25.45 8.54
N GLU A 137 -11.92 -26.14 9.44
CA GLU A 137 -11.97 -25.85 10.88
C GLU A 137 -11.45 -24.45 11.18
N TRP A 138 -10.27 -24.09 10.65
CA TRP A 138 -9.70 -22.76 10.81
C TRP A 138 -10.65 -21.68 10.29
N TRP A 139 -11.20 -21.84 9.08
CA TRP A 139 -12.08 -20.84 8.49
C TRP A 139 -13.36 -20.65 9.30
N ARG A 140 -13.98 -21.75 9.77
CA ARG A 140 -15.13 -21.68 10.68
C ARG A 140 -14.79 -20.96 11.99
N GLY A 141 -13.59 -21.19 12.52
CA GLY A 141 -13.06 -20.51 13.69
C GLY A 141 -12.91 -19.00 13.46
N VAL A 142 -12.33 -18.59 12.33
CA VAL A 142 -12.22 -17.17 11.93
C VAL A 142 -13.60 -16.53 11.86
N GLU A 143 -14.54 -17.17 11.19
CA GLU A 143 -15.90 -16.66 11.04
C GLU A 143 -16.63 -16.52 12.38
N THR A 144 -16.44 -17.47 13.29
CA THR A 144 -17.01 -17.43 14.65
C THR A 144 -16.42 -16.27 15.45
N ARG A 145 -15.10 -16.10 15.44
CA ARG A 145 -14.42 -14.97 16.10
C ARG A 145 -14.84 -13.63 15.51
N GLN A 146 -14.95 -13.51 14.19
CA GLN A 146 -15.43 -12.29 13.53
C GLN A 146 -16.86 -11.95 13.91
N ALA A 147 -17.73 -12.94 14.12
CA ALA A 147 -19.11 -12.70 14.55
C ALA A 147 -19.18 -12.19 16.00
N ALA A 148 -18.25 -12.65 16.85
CA ALA A 148 -18.13 -12.24 18.25
C ALA A 148 -17.26 -10.98 18.47
N GLU A 149 -16.63 -10.45 17.42
CA GLU A 149 -15.70 -9.33 17.49
C GLU A 149 -16.38 -8.07 18.06
N THR A 150 -15.70 -7.41 18.99
CA THR A 150 -16.15 -6.17 19.61
C THR A 150 -15.20 -5.02 19.29
N TRP A 151 -15.71 -3.78 19.38
CA TRP A 151 -14.88 -2.59 19.22
C TRP A 151 -13.65 -2.61 20.14
N ALA A 152 -13.87 -2.82 21.43
CA ALA A 152 -12.81 -2.79 22.44
C ALA A 152 -11.73 -3.83 22.15
N ALA A 153 -12.12 -5.08 21.86
CA ALA A 153 -11.17 -6.16 21.57
C ALA A 153 -10.34 -5.91 20.30
N ALA A 154 -10.94 -5.30 19.26
CA ALA A 154 -10.21 -4.94 18.05
C ALA A 154 -9.28 -3.74 18.26
N PHE A 155 -9.73 -2.72 19.00
CA PHE A 155 -8.97 -1.49 19.24
C PHE A 155 -7.78 -1.74 20.16
N THR A 156 -7.99 -2.29 21.35
CA THR A 156 -6.89 -2.58 22.30
C THR A 156 -6.00 -3.72 21.83
N GLY A 157 -6.53 -4.61 20.97
CA GLY A 157 -5.76 -5.63 20.28
C GLY A 157 -4.90 -5.10 19.13
N ASN A 158 -4.84 -3.78 18.88
CA ASN A 158 -4.07 -3.17 17.79
C ASN A 158 -4.43 -3.74 16.41
N ARG A 159 -5.71 -4.06 16.24
CA ARG A 159 -6.31 -4.60 15.02
C ARG A 159 -7.36 -3.68 14.42
N MET A 160 -7.51 -2.45 14.91
CA MET A 160 -8.45 -1.51 14.33
C MET A 160 -7.81 -0.74 13.19
N THR A 161 -8.53 -0.58 12.08
CA THR A 161 -8.15 0.35 11.01
C THR A 161 -9.16 1.47 10.89
N GLY A 162 -8.69 2.67 10.51
CA GLY A 162 -9.52 3.84 10.25
C GLY A 162 -9.28 4.38 8.85
N ARG A 163 -10.35 4.56 8.08
CA ARG A 163 -10.32 5.22 6.76
C ARG A 163 -11.37 6.32 6.69
N GLN A 164 -10.93 7.54 6.42
CA GLN A 164 -11.84 8.64 6.14
C GLN A 164 -12.35 8.59 4.68
N ILE A 165 -13.65 8.80 4.54
CA ILE A 165 -14.41 8.86 3.30
C ILE A 165 -15.01 10.26 3.26
N GLY A 166 -14.48 11.14 2.41
CA GLY A 166 -14.96 12.51 2.29
C GLY A 166 -16.39 12.58 1.75
N SER A 167 -17.20 13.49 2.31
CA SER A 167 -18.58 13.75 1.86
C SER A 167 -18.67 14.57 0.57
N SER A 168 -17.66 15.41 0.31
CA SER A 168 -17.69 16.50 -0.68
C SER A 168 -16.73 16.33 -1.86
N SER A 169 -15.78 15.39 -1.78
CA SER A 169 -14.90 15.07 -2.90
C SER A 169 -15.50 13.93 -3.72
N VAL A 170 -15.46 14.05 -5.04
CA VAL A 170 -15.79 12.96 -5.98
C VAL A 170 -14.76 11.84 -5.72
N MET A 171 -15.05 11.00 -4.72
CA MET A 171 -14.12 10.00 -4.18
C MET A 171 -14.12 8.71 -5.00
N GLY A 172 -14.58 8.78 -6.25
CA GLY A 172 -14.45 7.72 -7.23
C GLY A 172 -14.38 8.25 -8.65
N GLY A 173 -14.24 7.38 -9.63
CA GLY A 173 -14.14 7.76 -11.03
C GLY A 173 -13.23 6.84 -11.83
N SER A 174 -12.93 7.27 -13.06
CA SER A 174 -11.96 6.60 -13.92
C SER A 174 -10.57 7.16 -13.65
N PHE A 175 -9.61 6.28 -13.43
CA PHE A 175 -8.21 6.61 -13.18
C PHE A 175 -7.33 5.94 -14.24
N GLY A 176 -6.39 6.70 -14.80
CA GLY A 176 -5.34 6.17 -15.64
C GLY A 176 -4.35 5.36 -14.81
N ILE A 177 -4.12 4.12 -15.17
CA ILE A 177 -3.02 3.30 -14.68
C ILE A 177 -2.17 2.84 -15.87
N ARG A 178 -0.90 2.57 -15.61
CA ARG A 178 0.06 2.11 -16.62
C ARG A 178 0.87 0.95 -16.10
N ASN A 179 1.27 0.06 -17.01
CA ASN A 179 2.19 -1.01 -16.67
C ASN A 179 3.58 -0.44 -16.37
N LYS A 180 4.23 -0.97 -15.33
CA LYS A 180 5.59 -0.59 -14.90
C LYS A 180 6.59 -0.62 -16.06
N ALA A 181 6.56 -1.67 -16.89
CA ALA A 181 7.47 -1.85 -18.02
C ALA A 181 7.23 -0.82 -19.14
N HIS A 182 6.05 -0.22 -19.18
CA HIS A 182 5.64 0.73 -20.20
C HIS A 182 5.48 2.15 -19.64
N ARG A 183 6.11 2.47 -18.50
CA ARG A 183 5.93 3.76 -17.82
C ARG A 183 6.19 4.99 -18.66
N ALA A 184 7.01 4.91 -19.70
CA ALA A 184 7.27 6.03 -20.62
C ALA A 184 6.28 6.10 -21.81
N ASP A 185 5.50 5.04 -22.06
CA ASP A 185 4.62 4.93 -23.22
C ASP A 185 3.16 5.15 -22.81
N ARG A 186 2.63 6.35 -23.07
CA ARG A 186 1.24 6.72 -22.79
C ARG A 186 0.23 5.91 -23.61
N SER A 187 0.64 5.28 -24.70
CA SER A 187 -0.25 4.38 -25.43
C SER A 187 -0.67 3.18 -24.57
N TRP A 188 0.06 2.87 -23.50
CA TRP A 188 -0.29 1.84 -22.51
C TRP A 188 -1.18 2.32 -21.37
N ASP A 189 -1.66 3.57 -21.40
CA ASP A 189 -2.62 4.07 -20.42
C ASP A 189 -3.92 3.27 -20.48
N ARG A 190 -4.38 2.83 -19.31
CA ARG A 190 -5.65 2.12 -19.16
C ARG A 190 -6.49 2.80 -18.10
N GLN A 191 -7.77 2.96 -18.39
CA GLN A 191 -8.72 3.47 -17.43
C GLN A 191 -9.23 2.33 -16.56
N ILE A 192 -9.18 2.53 -15.25
CA ILE A 192 -9.85 1.68 -14.28
C ILE A 192 -10.86 2.50 -13.51
N LYS A 193 -11.97 1.87 -13.12
CA LYS A 193 -12.88 2.49 -12.16
C LYS A 193 -12.30 2.30 -10.77
N LEU A 194 -12.37 3.32 -9.93
CA LEU A 194 -12.12 3.20 -8.51
C LEU A 194 -13.26 3.91 -7.79
N ASP A 195 -13.99 3.19 -6.94
CA ASP A 195 -15.02 3.78 -6.09
C ASP A 195 -14.53 3.75 -4.65
N ARG A 196 -14.33 4.90 -4.02
CA ARG A 196 -13.87 5.03 -2.62
C ARG A 196 -14.93 5.69 -1.75
N GLY A 197 -16.13 5.92 -2.29
CA GLY A 197 -17.26 6.51 -1.58
C GLY A 197 -17.97 5.49 -0.69
N LYS A 198 -18.99 5.96 0.02
CA LYS A 198 -19.82 5.13 0.91
C LYS A 198 -20.44 3.91 0.19
N ASP A 199 -20.90 4.10 -1.04
CA ASP A 199 -21.54 3.06 -1.83
C ASP A 199 -20.50 2.02 -2.29
N GLY A 200 -19.34 2.46 -2.77
CA GLY A 200 -18.22 1.58 -3.05
C GLY A 200 -17.73 0.78 -1.84
N ILE A 201 -17.78 1.35 -0.63
CA ILE A 201 -17.49 0.59 0.60
C ILE A 201 -18.57 -0.45 0.88
N ALA A 202 -19.85 -0.10 0.78
CA ALA A 202 -20.94 -1.06 0.95
C ALA A 202 -20.83 -2.23 -0.04
N GLU A 203 -20.50 -1.95 -1.30
CA GLU A 203 -20.27 -2.96 -2.34
C GLU A 203 -19.03 -3.84 -2.05
N ARG A 204 -18.00 -3.33 -1.38
CA ARG A 204 -16.86 -4.15 -0.91
C ARG A 204 -17.26 -5.14 0.20
N MET A 205 -18.33 -4.84 0.93
CA MET A 205 -18.85 -5.74 1.97
C MET A 205 -19.74 -6.85 1.40
N ASN A 206 -20.04 -6.85 0.11
CA ASN A 206 -20.78 -7.93 -0.55
C ASN A 206 -19.81 -8.93 -1.21
N PRO A 207 -19.68 -10.17 -0.68
CA PRO A 207 -18.76 -11.17 -1.23
C PRO A 207 -19.09 -11.57 -2.68
N ASP A 208 -20.35 -11.49 -3.09
CA ASP A 208 -20.80 -11.87 -4.43
C ASP A 208 -20.23 -10.96 -5.53
N ASN A 209 -19.72 -9.77 -5.17
CA ASN A 209 -19.00 -8.90 -6.10
C ASN A 209 -17.58 -9.40 -6.41
N PHE A 210 -17.04 -10.29 -5.59
CA PHE A 210 -15.71 -10.87 -5.76
C PHE A 210 -15.76 -12.32 -6.25
N ASP A 211 -16.82 -13.03 -5.87
CA ASP A 211 -17.09 -14.40 -6.27
C ASP A 211 -18.59 -14.64 -6.40
N ASP A 212 -19.13 -14.36 -7.60
CA ASP A 212 -20.56 -14.53 -7.88
C ASP A 212 -20.96 -16.01 -7.71
N PRO A 213 -21.96 -16.34 -6.86
CA PRO A 213 -22.26 -17.73 -6.51
C PRO A 213 -22.80 -18.56 -7.68
N LYS A 214 -23.31 -17.92 -8.75
CA LYS A 214 -23.85 -18.60 -9.93
C LYS A 214 -22.81 -18.81 -11.00
N THR A 215 -21.97 -17.80 -11.23
CA THR A 215 -21.06 -17.75 -12.39
C THR A 215 -19.59 -17.87 -12.02
N GLY A 216 -19.24 -17.65 -10.74
CA GLY A 216 -17.87 -17.44 -10.31
C GLY A 216 -17.24 -16.20 -10.97
N ALA A 217 -18.00 -15.25 -11.49
CA ALA A 217 -17.44 -14.00 -12.04
C ALA A 217 -17.07 -13.03 -10.90
N SER A 218 -16.12 -12.13 -11.17
CA SER A 218 -15.83 -11.01 -10.26
C SER A 218 -16.26 -9.70 -10.90
N LYS A 219 -17.03 -8.90 -10.17
CA LYS A 219 -17.47 -7.54 -10.55
C LYS A 219 -16.50 -6.47 -10.04
N LYS A 220 -15.33 -6.86 -9.50
CA LYS A 220 -14.34 -5.96 -8.89
C LYS A 220 -13.96 -4.80 -9.83
N ASN A 221 -13.63 -5.10 -11.08
CA ASN A 221 -13.20 -4.08 -12.05
C ASN A 221 -14.36 -3.18 -12.50
N GLU A 222 -15.52 -3.79 -12.79
CA GLU A 222 -16.74 -3.09 -13.21
C GLU A 222 -17.22 -2.08 -12.15
N LYS A 223 -17.18 -2.48 -10.88
CA LYS A 223 -17.61 -1.66 -9.74
C LYS A 223 -16.49 -0.82 -9.12
N GLY A 224 -15.25 -0.98 -9.56
CA GLY A 224 -14.08 -0.25 -9.03
C GLY A 224 -13.74 -0.60 -7.58
N LEU A 225 -13.92 -1.85 -7.18
CA LEU A 225 -13.77 -2.35 -5.81
C LEU A 225 -12.31 -2.76 -5.49
N HIS A 226 -11.35 -1.97 -5.98
CA HIS A 226 -9.93 -2.19 -5.71
C HIS A 226 -9.58 -1.93 -4.26
N ASP A 227 -8.44 -2.47 -3.84
CA ASP A 227 -7.92 -2.38 -2.48
C ASP A 227 -7.66 -0.90 -2.15
N LEU A 228 -7.98 -0.48 -0.92
CA LEU A 228 -7.94 0.92 -0.52
C LEU A 228 -6.97 1.10 0.64
N SER A 229 -6.39 2.28 0.78
CA SER A 229 -5.56 2.54 1.94
C SER A 229 -6.36 2.72 3.24
N ALA A 230 -5.72 2.56 4.38
CA ALA A 230 -6.29 2.81 5.69
C ALA A 230 -5.17 3.22 6.65
N THR A 231 -5.52 3.73 7.82
CA THR A 231 -4.60 3.87 8.93
C THR A 231 -4.79 2.68 9.86
N LEU A 232 -3.71 1.96 10.22
CA LEU A 232 -3.74 1.02 11.33
C LEU A 232 -3.63 1.80 12.64
N LEU A 233 -4.65 1.71 13.49
CA LEU A 233 -4.71 2.48 14.73
C LEU A 233 -3.90 1.77 15.82
N ASP A 234 -3.13 2.55 16.56
CA ASP A 234 -2.57 2.16 17.84
C ASP A 234 -3.61 2.44 18.93
N GLY A 235 -4.15 1.38 19.52
CA GLY A 235 -5.08 1.43 20.65
C GLY A 235 -4.43 1.10 21.98
N THR A 236 -3.09 1.00 22.04
CA THR A 236 -2.32 0.69 23.26
C THR A 236 -1.68 1.91 23.91
N GLY A 237 -1.55 3.03 23.18
CA GLY A 237 -0.99 4.26 23.72
C GLY A 237 -2.05 5.20 24.29
N ASP A 238 -1.94 5.53 25.58
CA ASP A 238 -2.74 6.59 26.23
C ASP A 238 -2.47 7.99 25.63
N SER A 239 -1.43 8.14 24.79
CA SER A 239 -0.92 9.43 24.34
C SER A 239 -1.34 9.89 22.94
N VAL A 240 -2.01 9.04 22.13
CA VAL A 240 -2.35 9.41 20.74
C VAL A 240 -3.83 9.16 20.44
N SER A 241 -4.59 10.24 20.33
CA SER A 241 -6.02 10.17 20.01
C SER A 241 -6.28 9.62 18.61
N ILE A 242 -7.44 9.01 18.38
CA ILE A 242 -7.82 8.44 17.07
C ILE A 242 -7.73 9.52 15.99
N VAL A 243 -8.26 10.72 16.23
CA VAL A 243 -8.19 11.85 15.27
C VAL A 243 -6.74 12.18 14.91
N ALA A 244 -5.82 12.16 15.86
CA ALA A 244 -4.41 12.48 15.62
C ALA A 244 -3.69 11.45 14.72
N GLN A 245 -4.18 10.20 14.72
CA GLN A 245 -3.66 9.12 13.88
C GLN A 245 -4.27 9.12 12.47
N LEU A 246 -5.48 9.67 12.29
CA LEU A 246 -6.15 9.72 10.99
C LEU A 246 -5.58 10.81 10.07
N LYS A 247 -5.81 10.65 8.76
CA LYS A 247 -5.60 11.73 7.80
C LYS A 247 -6.54 12.91 8.13
N PRO A 248 -6.22 14.15 7.72
CA PRO A 248 -7.04 15.32 8.05
C PRO A 248 -8.07 15.64 6.94
N TYR A 249 -9.05 14.77 6.69
CA TYR A 249 -10.15 15.10 5.78
C TYR A 249 -11.27 15.86 6.51
N LYS A 250 -11.59 17.06 6.01
CA LYS A 250 -12.78 17.81 6.45
C LYS A 250 -14.06 17.09 6.04
N ASP A 251 -15.04 17.08 6.94
CA ASP A 251 -16.37 16.47 6.73
C ASP A 251 -16.30 15.06 6.13
N SER A 252 -15.82 14.11 6.92
CA SER A 252 -15.64 12.73 6.49
C SER A 252 -16.39 11.74 7.38
N ILE A 253 -16.83 10.65 6.77
CA ILE A 253 -17.23 9.43 7.47
C ILE A 253 -15.97 8.61 7.69
N VAL A 254 -15.74 8.17 8.92
CA VAL A 254 -14.68 7.20 9.24
C VAL A 254 -15.26 5.80 9.14
N LEU A 255 -14.68 5.00 8.25
CA LEU A 255 -14.82 3.55 8.24
C LEU A 255 -13.82 2.97 9.23
N PHE A 256 -14.33 2.39 10.32
CA PHE A 256 -13.58 1.55 11.21
C PHE A 256 -13.75 0.08 10.82
N MET A 257 -12.64 -0.63 10.63
CA MET A 257 -12.68 -2.04 10.24
C MET A 257 -11.61 -2.82 11.00
N PRO A 258 -11.97 -3.90 11.71
CA PRO A 258 -10.98 -4.76 12.32
C PRO A 258 -10.21 -5.55 11.24
N VAL A 259 -8.92 -5.73 11.46
CA VAL A 259 -8.08 -6.69 10.73
C VAL A 259 -8.06 -8.04 11.46
N PRO A 260 -7.78 -9.14 10.75
CA PRO A 260 -7.53 -10.43 11.37
C PRO A 260 -6.37 -10.34 12.37
N THR A 261 -6.30 -11.29 13.28
CA THR A 261 -5.11 -11.49 14.10
C THR A 261 -3.90 -11.82 13.20
N GLU A 262 -2.68 -11.54 13.67
CA GLU A 262 -1.48 -11.93 12.92
C GLU A 262 -1.42 -13.44 12.69
N ALA A 263 -1.87 -14.24 13.67
CA ALA A 263 -1.99 -15.68 13.53
C ALA A 263 -2.93 -16.06 12.38
N ASP A 264 -4.12 -15.46 12.31
CA ASP A 264 -5.08 -15.71 11.23
C ASP A 264 -4.57 -15.20 9.87
N ALA A 265 -3.84 -14.08 9.84
CA ALA A 265 -3.21 -13.57 8.62
C ALA A 265 -2.12 -14.52 8.10
N GLN A 266 -1.31 -15.09 9.00
CA GLN A 266 -0.26 -16.07 8.67
C GLN A 266 -0.87 -17.39 8.18
N VAL A 267 -1.91 -17.89 8.86
CA VAL A 267 -2.64 -19.08 8.41
C VAL A 267 -3.26 -18.84 7.04
N PHE A 268 -3.96 -17.71 6.84
CA PHE A 268 -4.52 -17.37 5.53
C PHE A 268 -3.44 -17.34 4.44
N ALA A 269 -2.28 -16.71 4.70
CA ALA A 269 -1.17 -16.68 3.76
C ALA A 269 -0.63 -18.08 3.43
N ALA A 270 -0.58 -18.98 4.41
CA ALA A 270 -0.20 -20.38 4.21
C ALA A 270 -1.24 -21.16 3.39
N VAL A 271 -2.54 -21.01 3.70
CA VAL A 271 -3.64 -21.63 2.95
C VAL A 271 -3.62 -21.20 1.48
N MET A 272 -3.34 -19.94 1.20
CA MET A 272 -3.23 -19.43 -0.17
C MET A 272 -2.03 -20.00 -0.96
N GLN A 273 -1.02 -20.56 -0.26
CA GLN A 273 0.19 -21.15 -0.83
C GLN A 273 0.18 -22.69 -0.90
N LEU A 274 -0.86 -23.35 -0.39
CA LEU A 274 -1.00 -24.81 -0.53
C LEU A 274 -1.01 -25.21 -2.01
N THR A 275 -0.30 -26.30 -2.32
CA THR A 275 -0.24 -26.83 -3.68
C THR A 275 -1.55 -27.55 -4.03
N SER A 276 -1.88 -27.57 -5.32
CA SER A 276 -3.12 -28.16 -5.86
C SER A 276 -4.39 -27.73 -5.09
N PRO A 277 -4.65 -26.41 -4.97
CA PRO A 277 -5.76 -25.90 -4.17
C PRO A 277 -7.11 -26.28 -4.75
N ASP A 278 -8.09 -26.53 -3.89
CA ASP A 278 -9.50 -26.41 -4.28
C ASP A 278 -9.75 -24.96 -4.71
N ALA A 279 -9.73 -24.73 -6.02
CA ALA A 279 -9.78 -23.39 -6.58
C ALA A 279 -11.05 -22.64 -6.21
N LYS A 280 -12.18 -23.34 -6.11
CA LYS A 280 -13.48 -22.76 -5.75
C LYS A 280 -13.46 -22.38 -4.27
N ARG A 281 -13.09 -23.30 -3.38
CA ARG A 281 -13.08 -23.02 -1.95
C ARG A 281 -12.06 -21.95 -1.55
N ARG A 282 -10.85 -22.00 -2.12
CA ARG A 282 -9.83 -20.96 -1.95
C ARG A 282 -10.36 -19.59 -2.35
N ARG A 283 -11.10 -19.52 -3.46
CA ARG A 283 -11.68 -18.27 -3.94
C ARG A 283 -12.75 -17.75 -3.00
N GLU A 284 -13.64 -18.61 -2.52
CA GLU A 284 -14.68 -18.25 -1.55
C GLU A 284 -14.09 -17.68 -0.24
N ILE A 285 -13.05 -18.31 0.30
CA ILE A 285 -12.35 -17.80 1.48
C ILE A 285 -11.73 -16.43 1.16
N SER A 286 -11.02 -16.31 0.03
CA SER A 286 -10.37 -15.04 -0.36
C SER A 286 -11.35 -13.90 -0.67
N SER A 287 -12.58 -14.22 -1.09
CA SER A 287 -13.63 -13.23 -1.38
C SER A 287 -14.30 -12.71 -0.10
N ARG A 288 -14.12 -13.40 1.04
CA ARG A 288 -14.72 -13.06 2.34
C ARG A 288 -13.71 -12.61 3.39
N PHE A 289 -12.44 -12.95 3.23
CA PHE A 289 -11.39 -12.59 4.18
C PHE A 289 -10.99 -11.11 4.05
N THR A 290 -11.35 -10.29 5.04
CA THR A 290 -10.77 -8.95 5.22
C THR A 290 -9.32 -9.08 5.65
N GLY A 291 -8.40 -8.29 5.10
CA GLY A 291 -7.00 -8.37 5.48
C GLY A 291 -6.14 -7.21 4.98
N ILE A 292 -4.91 -7.16 5.49
CA ILE A 292 -3.90 -6.21 5.08
C ILE A 292 -3.12 -6.81 3.88
N ARG A 293 -2.95 -6.02 2.82
CA ARG A 293 -2.26 -6.42 1.60
C ARG A 293 -0.81 -5.97 1.58
N LEU A 294 -0.57 -4.74 2.02
CA LEU A 294 0.74 -4.08 2.13
C LEU A 294 0.73 -3.27 3.40
N ALA A 295 1.88 -3.21 4.06
CA ALA A 295 1.96 -2.60 5.37
C ALA A 295 3.36 -2.00 5.60
N GLN A 296 3.48 -0.68 5.44
CA GLN A 296 4.64 0.15 5.80
C GLN A 296 4.20 1.60 5.99
N GLY A 297 4.74 2.30 6.99
CA GLY A 297 4.37 3.69 7.28
C GLY A 297 4.56 4.69 6.11
N SER A 298 5.33 4.34 5.07
CA SER A 298 5.53 5.14 3.85
C SER A 298 4.70 4.64 2.64
N ASP A 299 3.68 3.80 2.86
CA ASP A 299 2.85 3.22 1.79
C ASP A 299 2.07 4.27 0.98
N MET A 300 2.01 5.52 1.45
CA MET A 300 1.41 6.69 0.79
C MET A 300 1.84 6.94 -0.65
N HIS A 301 3.00 6.44 -1.07
CA HIS A 301 3.52 6.70 -2.40
C HIS A 301 3.22 5.57 -3.40
N THR A 302 2.61 4.48 -2.95
CA THR A 302 2.32 3.32 -3.78
C THR A 302 1.11 3.59 -4.65
N THR A 303 1.28 3.55 -5.98
CA THR A 303 0.18 3.75 -6.93
C THR A 303 -0.33 2.42 -7.48
N LEU A 304 -1.58 2.44 -7.97
CA LEU A 304 -2.14 1.31 -8.71
C LEU A 304 -1.46 1.22 -10.08
N LEU A 305 -0.97 0.04 -10.43
CA LEU A 305 -0.37 -0.29 -11.71
C LEU A 305 -1.20 -1.35 -12.42
N ASP A 306 -1.11 -1.36 -13.75
CA ASP A 306 -1.52 -2.53 -14.53
C ASP A 306 -0.37 -3.53 -14.54
N ILE A 307 -0.65 -4.79 -14.20
CA ILE A 307 0.33 -5.88 -14.29
C ILE A 307 -0.02 -6.88 -15.39
N SER A 308 -0.96 -6.53 -16.28
CA SER A 308 -1.27 -7.36 -17.44
C SER A 308 -0.08 -7.43 -18.40
N ALA A 309 0.15 -8.63 -18.96
CA ALA A 309 1.24 -8.90 -19.87
C ALA A 309 0.99 -8.28 -21.25
N ALA A 310 -0.26 -8.32 -21.72
CA ALA A 310 -0.69 -7.66 -22.94
C ALA A 310 -1.69 -6.53 -22.65
N LYS A 311 -1.63 -5.46 -23.46
CA LYS A 311 -2.56 -4.32 -23.39
C LYS A 311 -4.02 -4.74 -23.64
N THR A 312 -4.23 -5.78 -24.45
CA THR A 312 -5.54 -6.33 -24.82
C THR A 312 -6.20 -7.16 -23.71
N ASP A 313 -5.42 -7.69 -22.76
CA ASP A 313 -5.96 -8.46 -21.64
C ASP A 313 -6.81 -7.57 -20.72
N PRO A 314 -7.80 -8.08 -19.99
CA PRO A 314 -8.43 -7.33 -18.90
C PRO A 314 -7.40 -6.74 -17.92
N PRO A 315 -7.58 -5.51 -17.41
CA PRO A 315 -6.58 -4.88 -16.56
C PRO A 315 -6.45 -5.63 -15.23
N LYS A 316 -5.20 -5.94 -14.86
CA LYS A 316 -4.87 -6.58 -13.59
C LYS A 316 -4.26 -5.54 -12.68
N VAL A 317 -5.11 -4.97 -11.84
CA VAL A 317 -4.74 -3.83 -10.99
C VAL A 317 -4.09 -4.31 -9.71
N ARG A 318 -2.88 -3.84 -9.41
CA ARG A 318 -2.21 -4.02 -8.12
C ARG A 318 -1.47 -2.77 -7.70
N TYR A 319 -1.30 -2.59 -6.39
CA TYR A 319 -0.24 -1.72 -5.90
C TYR A 319 1.11 -2.32 -6.31
N GLY A 320 1.95 -1.51 -6.94
CA GLY A 320 3.25 -1.95 -7.45
C GLY A 320 4.38 -1.01 -7.09
N VAL A 321 5.53 -1.16 -7.77
CA VAL A 321 6.77 -0.43 -7.45
C VAL A 321 6.70 0.99 -7.96
N SER A 322 5.78 1.76 -7.40
CA SER A 322 5.66 3.20 -7.58
C SER A 322 5.75 3.80 -6.20
N GLY A 323 6.44 4.93 -6.11
CA GLY A 323 6.65 5.60 -4.84
C GLY A 323 7.92 5.24 -4.11
N ARG A 324 7.90 5.56 -2.81
CA ARG A 324 9.10 5.70 -2.00
C ARG A 324 9.05 4.81 -0.78
N ALA A 325 10.23 4.37 -0.37
CA ALA A 325 10.47 3.61 0.84
C ALA A 325 11.57 4.30 1.63
N GLN A 326 11.38 4.36 2.95
CA GLN A 326 12.45 4.69 3.87
C GLN A 326 12.95 3.38 4.47
N ARG A 327 14.21 3.02 4.19
CA ARG A 327 14.78 1.72 4.57
C ARG A 327 15.17 1.66 6.04
N ALA A 328 15.55 2.79 6.64
CA ALA A 328 15.88 2.89 8.06
C ALA A 328 15.49 4.26 8.65
N LYS A 329 15.37 4.31 9.98
CA LYS A 329 14.98 5.50 10.73
C LYS A 329 15.91 6.68 10.42
N GLY A 330 15.36 7.84 10.07
CA GLY A 330 16.11 9.05 9.71
C GLY A 330 16.77 9.04 8.33
N GLU A 331 16.72 7.94 7.56
CA GLU A 331 17.32 7.90 6.23
C GLU A 331 16.48 8.63 5.17
N ALA A 332 17.12 9.04 4.07
CA ALA A 332 16.39 9.56 2.92
C ALA A 332 15.48 8.48 2.30
N GLU A 333 14.30 8.91 1.88
CA GLU A 333 13.43 8.10 1.04
C GLU A 333 14.08 7.80 -0.31
N VAL A 334 13.99 6.55 -0.75
CA VAL A 334 14.46 6.07 -2.05
C VAL A 334 13.29 5.46 -2.83
N MET A 335 13.45 5.29 -4.15
CA MET A 335 12.42 4.56 -4.89
C MET A 335 12.30 3.14 -4.36
N CYS A 336 11.05 2.72 -4.16
CA CYS A 336 10.75 1.35 -3.77
C CYS A 336 11.33 0.39 -4.81
N ASP A 337 11.84 -0.76 -4.39
CA ASP A 337 12.18 -1.88 -5.27
C ASP A 337 11.27 -3.11 -4.98
N GLU A 338 11.49 -4.22 -5.69
CA GLU A 338 10.68 -5.43 -5.47
C GLU A 338 10.93 -6.08 -4.09
N LEU A 339 12.12 -5.93 -3.51
CA LEU A 339 12.40 -6.42 -2.17
C LEU A 339 11.66 -5.58 -1.12
N ASP A 340 11.57 -4.27 -1.32
CA ASP A 340 10.77 -3.39 -0.47
C ASP A 340 9.28 -3.76 -0.53
N LEU A 341 8.73 -4.04 -1.72
CA LEU A 341 7.35 -4.55 -1.83
C LEU A 341 7.14 -5.91 -1.19
N ARG A 342 8.12 -6.82 -1.27
CA ARG A 342 8.06 -8.11 -0.58
C ARG A 342 8.03 -7.92 0.93
N ALA A 343 8.93 -7.09 1.46
CA ALA A 343 8.95 -6.75 2.89
C ALA A 343 7.60 -6.18 3.35
N ARG A 344 6.97 -5.28 2.58
CA ARG A 344 5.62 -4.74 2.89
C ARG A 344 4.53 -5.82 2.96
N ARG A 345 4.56 -6.81 2.06
CA ARG A 345 3.62 -7.95 2.07
C ARG A 345 3.85 -8.83 3.30
N THR A 346 5.11 -9.04 3.67
CA THR A 346 5.50 -9.81 4.85
C THR A 346 5.08 -9.10 6.14
N ASN A 347 5.30 -7.79 6.23
CA ASN A 347 4.87 -6.97 7.36
C ASN A 347 3.34 -6.97 7.53
N ALA A 348 2.57 -7.13 6.44
CA ALA A 348 1.11 -7.27 6.52
C ALA A 348 0.66 -8.52 7.30
N LEU A 349 1.53 -9.53 7.45
CA LEU A 349 1.30 -10.75 8.25
C LEU A 349 1.70 -10.57 9.72
N GLN A 350 2.42 -9.49 10.04
CA GLN A 350 2.92 -9.16 11.37
C GLN A 350 2.73 -7.66 11.64
N HIS A 351 1.51 -7.16 11.51
CA HIS A 351 1.23 -5.72 11.49
C HIS A 351 1.64 -4.96 12.77
N SER A 352 1.90 -5.66 13.88
CA SER A 352 2.50 -5.10 15.09
C SER A 352 3.88 -4.46 14.84
N VAL A 353 4.65 -4.94 13.86
CA VAL A 353 5.96 -4.36 13.49
C VAL A 353 5.85 -2.92 12.99
N ILE A 354 4.65 -2.49 12.60
CA ILE A 354 4.37 -1.15 12.07
C ILE A 354 3.94 -0.20 13.19
N LEU A 355 3.35 -0.73 14.26
CA LEU A 355 2.91 0.04 15.42
C LEU A 355 4.03 0.26 16.46
N GLY A 356 5.12 -0.52 16.42
CA GLY A 356 6.24 -0.43 17.37
C GLY A 356 7.14 0.82 17.25
N ALA A 357 8.10 0.96 18.18
CA ALA A 357 8.99 2.11 18.47
C ALA A 357 9.85 2.69 17.31
N GLY A 358 9.64 2.23 16.07
CA GLY A 358 10.21 2.75 14.82
C GLY A 358 9.23 3.51 13.94
N ALA A 359 7.95 3.62 14.30
CA ALA A 359 6.96 4.39 13.54
C ALA A 359 7.30 5.89 13.55
N MET A 360 8.04 6.37 12.55
CA MET A 360 8.29 7.81 12.34
C MET A 360 7.13 8.53 11.66
N GLN A 361 6.10 7.78 11.27
CA GLN A 361 5.02 8.28 10.44
C GLN A 361 3.86 8.63 11.37
N LYS A 362 3.36 9.87 11.23
CA LYS A 362 2.19 10.34 11.97
C LYS A 362 0.94 9.45 11.74
N VAL A 363 0.92 8.77 10.60
CA VAL A 363 -0.17 7.90 10.15
C VAL A 363 0.43 6.55 9.73
N ASN A 364 0.00 5.46 10.38
CA ASN A 364 0.41 4.10 10.02
C ASN A 364 -0.39 3.63 8.81
N GLU A 365 -0.04 4.09 7.62
CA GLU A 365 -0.79 3.73 6.42
C GLU A 365 -0.53 2.29 5.99
N ILE A 366 -1.61 1.61 5.63
CA ILE A 366 -1.62 0.25 5.13
C ILE A 366 -2.55 0.16 3.92
N VAL A 367 -2.39 -0.88 3.11
CA VAL A 367 -3.35 -1.22 2.05
C VAL A 367 -4.29 -2.32 2.55
N MET A 368 -5.58 -2.04 2.52
CA MET A 368 -6.64 -2.90 3.03
C MET A 368 -7.45 -3.55 1.91
N VAL A 369 -7.73 -4.83 2.10
CA VAL A 369 -8.74 -5.60 1.39
C VAL A 369 -9.99 -5.61 2.26
N TYR A 370 -10.91 -4.68 2.02
CA TYR A 370 -12.18 -4.62 2.75
C TYR A 370 -13.15 -5.70 2.25
N ARG A 371 -13.66 -6.54 3.15
CA ARG A 371 -14.72 -7.54 2.92
C ARG A 371 -15.73 -7.52 4.06
N ALA A 372 -16.80 -8.28 3.88
CA ALA A 372 -17.85 -8.46 4.88
C ALA A 372 -17.27 -8.76 6.26
N HIS A 373 -17.66 -7.98 7.25
CA HIS A 373 -17.38 -8.28 8.65
C HIS A 373 -18.62 -8.91 9.30
N LYS A 374 -18.47 -10.08 9.93
CA LYS A 374 -19.62 -10.85 10.42
C LYS A 374 -20.35 -10.25 11.63
N SER A 375 -19.67 -9.47 12.48
CA SER A 375 -20.30 -8.87 13.64
C SER A 375 -21.38 -7.86 13.23
N ALA A 376 -22.62 -8.13 13.62
CA ALA A 376 -23.77 -7.27 13.35
C ALA A 376 -23.71 -5.95 14.15
N SER A 377 -23.16 -6.01 15.37
CA SER A 377 -23.12 -4.89 16.32
C SER A 377 -21.86 -4.02 16.19
N PHE A 378 -20.86 -4.45 15.42
CA PHE A 378 -19.62 -3.69 15.28
C PHE A 378 -19.86 -2.33 14.59
N PRO A 379 -19.41 -1.21 15.19
CA PRO A 379 -19.66 0.13 14.66
C PRO A 379 -18.68 0.45 13.52
N LEU A 380 -19.04 0.03 12.31
CA LEU A 380 -18.19 0.21 11.12
C LEU A 380 -18.10 1.68 10.66
N PHE A 381 -19.13 2.48 10.86
CA PHE A 381 -19.17 3.85 10.33
C PHE A 381 -19.40 4.84 11.46
N ALA A 382 -18.62 5.91 11.48
CA ALA A 382 -18.80 7.00 12.42
C ALA A 382 -18.47 8.35 11.78
N LYS A 383 -18.95 9.44 12.35
CA LYS A 383 -18.60 10.81 11.94
C LYS A 383 -17.99 11.55 13.12
N TRP A 384 -16.89 12.26 12.89
CA TRP A 384 -16.32 13.12 13.92
C TRP A 384 -17.27 14.28 14.23
N ASP A 385 -17.64 14.39 15.50
CA ASP A 385 -18.35 15.53 16.08
C ASP A 385 -17.32 16.41 16.79
N ASP A 386 -16.99 17.53 16.15
CA ASP A 386 -15.94 18.42 16.66
C ASP A 386 -16.35 19.18 17.92
N GLN A 387 -17.66 19.36 18.15
CA GLN A 387 -18.16 20.02 19.35
C GLN A 387 -18.09 19.08 20.55
N ALA A 388 -18.54 17.84 20.38
CA ALA A 388 -18.55 16.84 21.44
C ALA A 388 -17.23 16.04 21.55
N LYS A 389 -16.25 16.30 20.67
CA LYS A 389 -14.93 15.63 20.60
C LYS A 389 -15.04 14.10 20.63
N ARG A 390 -15.94 13.56 19.82
CA ARG A 390 -16.25 12.12 19.73
C ARG A 390 -16.68 11.73 18.34
N PHE A 391 -16.63 10.43 18.05
CA PHE A 391 -17.15 9.85 16.82
C PHE A 391 -18.59 9.38 17.04
N ALA A 392 -19.56 10.07 16.45
CA ALA A 392 -20.96 9.64 16.44
C ALA A 392 -21.12 8.43 15.52
N ILE A 393 -21.60 7.30 16.04
CA ILE A 393 -21.75 6.06 15.26
C ILE A 393 -22.95 6.20 14.33
N LEU A 394 -22.75 5.83 13.06
CA LEU A 394 -23.77 5.90 12.03
C LEU A 394 -24.45 4.54 11.84
N ASP A 395 -25.75 4.56 11.60
CA ASP A 395 -26.48 3.40 11.11
C ASP A 395 -26.07 3.07 9.66
N LYS A 396 -25.81 1.80 9.38
CA LYS A 396 -25.25 1.32 8.09
C LYS A 396 -26.20 1.54 6.90
N LYS A 397 -27.51 1.66 7.15
CA LYS A 397 -28.53 1.81 6.10
C LYS A 397 -28.85 3.28 5.83
N THR A 398 -28.99 4.06 6.90
CA THR A 398 -29.45 5.45 6.83
C THR A 398 -28.31 6.47 6.84
N TRP A 399 -27.11 6.06 7.24
CA TRP A 399 -25.93 6.94 7.42
C TRP A 399 -26.14 8.08 8.42
N ARG A 400 -27.12 7.94 9.32
CA ARG A 400 -27.42 8.91 10.38
C ARG A 400 -26.90 8.43 11.73
N PRO A 401 -26.55 9.34 12.66
CA PRO A 401 -26.17 8.97 14.02
C PRO A 401 -27.24 8.08 14.68
N ASN A 402 -26.81 7.00 15.34
CA ASN A 402 -27.71 6.04 16.00
C ASN A 402 -27.79 6.22 17.52
N GLY A 403 -27.26 7.32 18.06
CA GLY A 403 -27.21 7.63 19.49
C GLY A 403 -25.91 7.20 20.19
N LYS A 404 -25.23 6.16 19.69
CA LYS A 404 -23.96 5.66 20.24
C LYS A 404 -22.77 6.49 19.77
N TYR A 405 -21.68 6.44 20.52
CA TYR A 405 -20.45 7.14 20.14
C TYR A 405 -19.19 6.41 20.60
N ILE A 406 -18.07 6.77 19.96
CA ILE A 406 -16.72 6.37 20.36
C ILE A 406 -15.98 7.65 20.75
N SER A 407 -15.42 7.72 21.97
CA SER A 407 -14.57 8.85 22.36
C SER A 407 -13.26 8.86 21.57
N ASP A 408 -12.55 9.99 21.55
CA ASP A 408 -11.30 10.10 20.79
C ASP A 408 -10.16 9.21 21.32
N ASN A 409 -10.26 8.73 22.57
CA ASN A 409 -9.36 7.70 23.12
C ASN A 409 -9.82 6.26 22.84
N GLY A 410 -10.89 6.06 22.05
CA GLY A 410 -11.37 4.75 21.63
C GLY A 410 -12.31 4.03 22.60
N THR A 411 -12.92 4.71 23.56
CA THR A 411 -13.94 4.10 24.43
C THR A 411 -15.31 4.11 23.73
N LEU A 412 -15.92 2.95 23.56
CA LEU A 412 -17.28 2.82 23.02
C LEU A 412 -18.30 3.10 24.13
N SER A 413 -19.23 4.02 23.89
CA SER A 413 -20.32 4.37 24.79
C SER A 413 -21.68 4.13 24.11
N ALA A 414 -22.65 3.68 24.93
CA ALA A 414 -24.02 3.38 24.51
C ALA A 414 -24.86 4.64 24.32
#